data_AF-A0A6J6EA25-F1
#
_entry.id   AF-A0A6J6EA25-F1
#
_cell.length_a   1.000
_cell.length_b   1.000
_cell.length_c   1.000
_cell.angle_alpha   90.00
_cell.angle_beta   90.00
_cell.angle_gamma   90.00
#
_symmetry.space_group_name_H-M   'P 1'
#
loop_
_entity.id
_entity.type
_entity.pdbx_description
1 polymer ?
#
loop_
_entity_poly.entity_id
_entity_poly.type
_entity_poly.pdbx_seq_one_letter_code
_entity_poly.pdbx_strand_id
1 'polypeptide(L)'
;MAFGFKRTIQRKGPDRFIINLRDDLREVIAAVCEDVLGALDNEDAPNRDPMLRRVFPVAHTSDESVNEAYRDLVQSDLLRTRREALERVSATANDAELDRATLETWMIGLNTVRLVLGTRLDVSEDGFPQLEPDDPELPAWALYEFLGVFVGMVVDALARTS
;
A
#
# COMPACT_ATOMS: atom_id res chain seq x y z
N MET A 1 -15.87 14.15 0.15
CA MET A 1 -16.35 13.91 -1.23
C MET A 1 -16.72 12.44 -1.39
N ALA A 2 -17.91 12.13 -1.91
CA ALA A 2 -18.33 10.73 -2.13
C ALA A 2 -17.82 10.26 -3.51
N PHE A 3 -16.64 9.67 -3.54
CA PHE A 3 -16.15 8.98 -4.74
C PHE A 3 -17.07 7.78 -5.05
N GLY A 4 -17.63 7.76 -6.26
CA GLY A 4 -18.50 6.69 -6.74
C GLY A 4 -17.73 5.41 -7.07
N PHE A 5 -17.26 4.69 -6.05
CA PHE A 5 -16.38 3.53 -6.23
C PHE A 5 -17.07 2.18 -6.48
N LYS A 6 -18.41 2.14 -6.64
CA LYS A 6 -19.17 0.87 -6.75
C LYS A 6 -18.80 -0.02 -7.95
N ARG A 7 -17.89 0.40 -8.84
CA ARG A 7 -17.44 -0.37 -10.02
C ARG A 7 -15.92 -0.41 -10.22
N THR A 8 -15.13 0.05 -9.26
CA THR A 8 -13.66 0.13 -9.44
C THR A 8 -13.03 -1.24 -9.64
N ILE A 9 -13.53 -2.28 -8.97
CA ILE A 9 -13.07 -3.66 -9.15
C ILE A 9 -14.29 -4.51 -9.52
N GLN A 10 -14.27 -5.11 -10.70
CA GLN A 10 -15.33 -5.96 -11.21
C GLN A 10 -14.83 -7.38 -11.41
N ARG A 11 -15.53 -8.37 -10.84
CA ARG A 11 -15.24 -9.78 -11.08
C ARG A 11 -15.65 -10.20 -12.50
N LYS A 12 -14.82 -11.03 -13.12
CA LYS A 12 -15.02 -11.66 -14.43
C LYS A 12 -14.79 -13.18 -14.32
N GLY A 13 -15.56 -13.83 -13.44
CA GLY A 13 -15.40 -15.26 -13.12
C GLY A 13 -14.69 -15.48 -11.78
N PRO A 14 -14.21 -16.71 -11.51
CA PRO A 14 -13.68 -17.09 -10.19
C PRO A 14 -12.33 -16.40 -9.86
N ASP A 15 -11.47 -16.20 -10.86
CA ASP A 15 -10.08 -15.79 -10.66
C ASP A 15 -9.64 -14.63 -11.55
N ARG A 16 -10.58 -13.85 -12.09
CA ARG A 16 -10.29 -12.70 -12.96
C ARG A 16 -11.05 -11.46 -12.52
N PHE A 17 -10.36 -10.32 -12.59
CA PHE A 17 -10.83 -9.04 -12.07
C PHE A 17 -10.51 -7.92 -13.06
N ILE A 18 -11.53 -7.20 -13.50
CA ILE A 18 -11.38 -5.97 -14.27
C ILE A 18 -11.15 -4.84 -13.26
N ILE A 19 -10.06 -4.10 -13.45
CA ILE A 19 -9.73 -2.93 -12.65
C ILE A 19 -10.14 -1.70 -13.46
N ASN A 20 -11.12 -0.95 -12.98
CA ASN A 20 -11.65 0.25 -13.62
C ASN A 20 -11.10 1.50 -12.93
N LEU A 21 -9.81 1.77 -13.15
CA LEU A 21 -9.14 2.99 -12.73
C LEU A 21 -8.88 3.91 -13.92
N ARG A 22 -8.96 5.22 -13.68
CA ARG A 22 -8.54 6.25 -14.64
C ARG A 22 -7.02 6.16 -14.85
N ASP A 23 -6.55 6.52 -16.05
CA ASP A 23 -5.14 6.38 -16.43
C ASP A 23 -4.20 7.20 -15.53
N ASP A 24 -4.59 8.43 -15.18
CA ASP A 24 -3.82 9.28 -14.26
C ASP A 24 -3.62 8.62 -12.89
N LEU A 25 -4.64 7.91 -12.39
CA LEU A 25 -4.56 7.22 -11.11
C LEU A 25 -3.70 5.95 -11.20
N ARG A 26 -3.68 5.26 -12.34
CA ARG A 26 -2.77 4.14 -12.58
C ARG A 26 -1.32 4.58 -12.60
N GLU A 27 -1.05 5.70 -13.27
CA GLU A 27 0.28 6.32 -13.31
C GLU A 27 0.73 6.73 -11.91
N VAL A 28 -0.15 7.39 -11.13
CA VAL A 28 0.15 7.75 -9.74
C VAL A 28 0.45 6.50 -8.90
N ILE A 29 -0.36 5.43 -9.00
CA ILE A 29 -0.14 4.19 -8.26
C ILE A 29 1.22 3.57 -8.61
N ALA A 30 1.54 3.47 -9.91
CA ALA A 30 2.82 2.92 -10.36
C ALA A 30 4.00 3.74 -9.84
N ALA A 31 3.93 5.08 -9.98
CA ALA A 31 4.97 5.99 -9.55
C ALA A 31 5.22 5.92 -8.04
N VAL A 32 4.16 5.92 -7.21
CA VAL A 32 4.36 5.83 -5.76
C VAL A 32 4.84 4.45 -5.31
N CYS A 33 4.51 3.38 -6.04
CA CYS A 33 5.09 2.06 -5.79
C CYS A 33 6.59 2.05 -6.12
N GLU A 34 7.02 2.69 -7.20
CA GLU A 34 8.43 2.86 -7.57
C GLU A 34 9.19 3.74 -6.55
N ASP A 35 8.61 4.86 -6.11
CA ASP A 35 9.19 5.73 -5.09
C ASP A 35 9.41 4.97 -3.77
N VAL A 36 8.41 4.20 -3.34
CA VAL A 36 8.53 3.38 -2.13
C VAL A 36 9.54 2.25 -2.32
N LEU A 37 9.60 1.62 -3.49
CA LEU A 37 10.61 0.61 -3.78
C LEU A 37 12.03 1.20 -3.69
N GLY A 38 12.26 2.37 -4.29
CA GLY A 38 13.53 3.09 -4.19
C GLY A 38 13.90 3.47 -2.75
N ALA A 39 12.90 3.84 -1.93
CA ALA A 39 13.12 4.09 -0.51
C ALA A 39 13.50 2.81 0.26
N LEU A 40 12.90 1.67 -0.08
CA LEU A 40 13.24 0.38 0.54
C LEU A 40 14.61 -0.12 0.11
N ASP A 41 15.05 0.12 -1.12
CA ASP A 41 16.33 -0.36 -1.67
C ASP A 41 17.55 0.43 -1.17
N ASN A 42 17.32 1.58 -0.55
CA ASN A 42 18.38 2.30 0.14
C ASN A 42 18.82 1.51 1.39
N GLU A 43 19.99 0.87 1.32
CA GLU A 43 20.51 -0.06 2.36
C GLU A 43 20.61 0.56 3.77
N ASP A 44 20.71 1.89 3.87
CA ASP A 44 20.72 2.62 5.14
C ASP A 44 19.31 2.94 5.68
N ALA A 45 18.28 2.89 4.84
CA ALA A 45 16.92 3.37 5.15
C ALA A 45 16.10 2.49 6.11
N PRO A 46 16.15 1.13 6.08
CA PRO A 46 15.30 0.31 6.96
C PRO A 46 15.48 0.60 8.46
N ASN A 47 16.70 0.97 8.85
CA ASN A 47 17.06 1.26 10.24
C ASN A 47 17.12 2.77 10.55
N ARG A 48 17.19 3.64 9.54
CA ARG A 48 17.38 5.10 9.74
C ARG A 48 16.26 5.97 9.23
N ASP A 49 15.43 5.50 8.30
CA ASP A 49 14.32 6.29 7.76
C ASP A 49 13.10 6.20 8.70
N PRO A 50 12.74 7.29 9.40
CA PRO A 50 11.55 7.32 10.25
C PRO A 50 10.28 6.95 9.48
N MET A 51 10.22 7.18 8.16
CA MET A 51 9.06 6.92 7.31
C MET A 51 8.80 5.43 7.08
N LEU A 52 9.81 4.58 7.26
CA LEU A 52 9.68 3.12 7.08
C LEU A 52 9.32 2.39 8.37
N ARG A 53 9.23 3.09 9.51
CA ARG A 53 8.93 2.46 10.82
C ARG A 53 7.65 1.65 10.83
N ARG A 54 6.55 2.15 10.22
CA ARG A 54 5.27 1.40 10.17
C ARG A 54 5.26 0.30 9.11
N VAL A 55 6.26 0.28 8.22
CA VAL A 55 6.48 -0.85 7.32
C VAL A 55 7.04 -2.00 8.15
N PHE A 56 8.02 -1.79 9.03
CA PHE A 56 8.59 -2.89 9.82
C PHE A 56 7.78 -3.18 11.10
N PRO A 57 7.16 -4.37 11.24
CA PRO A 57 6.47 -4.72 12.47
C PRO A 57 7.47 -4.88 13.62
N VAL A 58 7.09 -4.40 14.80
CA VAL A 58 7.74 -4.77 16.07
C VAL A 58 6.96 -5.93 16.69
N ALA A 59 7.65 -6.96 17.15
CA ALA A 59 7.01 -8.12 17.79
C ALA A 59 6.61 -7.81 19.24
N HIS A 60 7.30 -6.88 19.88
CA HIS A 60 7.05 -6.49 21.26
C HIS A 60 7.23 -4.98 21.46
N THR A 61 6.32 -4.34 22.19
CA THR A 61 6.32 -2.88 22.38
C THR A 61 7.41 -2.38 23.33
N SER A 62 8.00 -3.27 24.14
CA SER A 62 8.92 -2.90 25.22
C SER A 62 10.13 -3.82 25.41
N ASP A 63 10.33 -4.80 24.52
CA ASP A 63 11.47 -5.74 24.61
C ASP A 63 12.31 -5.68 23.34
N GLU A 64 13.44 -4.96 23.42
CA GLU A 64 14.34 -4.77 22.29
C GLU A 64 15.05 -6.07 21.88
N SER A 65 15.30 -6.99 22.81
CA SER A 65 15.95 -8.28 22.53
C SER A 65 15.04 -9.22 21.73
N VAL A 66 13.74 -9.20 22.04
CA VAL A 66 12.71 -9.92 21.27
C VAL A 66 12.53 -9.28 19.89
N ASN A 67 12.58 -7.95 19.81
CA ASN A 67 12.52 -7.25 18.52
C ASN A 67 13.75 -7.54 17.66
N GLU A 68 14.95 -7.62 18.22
CA GLU A 68 16.18 -7.95 17.49
C GLU A 68 16.14 -9.36 16.90
N ALA A 69 15.75 -10.37 17.70
CA ALA A 69 15.57 -11.73 17.21
C ALA A 69 14.46 -11.84 16.15
N TYR A 70 13.39 -11.06 16.29
CA TYR A 70 12.31 -11.00 15.29
C TYR A 70 12.76 -10.33 13.99
N ARG A 71 13.61 -9.29 14.06
CA ARG A 71 14.20 -8.64 12.89
C ARG A 71 15.01 -9.65 12.08
N ASP A 72 15.89 -10.40 12.74
CA ASP A 72 16.72 -11.41 12.09
C ASP A 72 15.91 -12.54 11.44
N LEU A 73 14.78 -12.93 12.04
CA LEU A 73 13.98 -14.06 11.59
C LEU A 73 12.95 -13.70 10.50
N VAL A 74 12.33 -12.52 10.57
CA VAL A 74 11.12 -12.20 9.78
C VAL A 74 11.29 -10.99 8.86
N GLN A 75 12.18 -10.07 9.19
CA GLN A 75 12.26 -8.78 8.49
C GLN A 75 12.73 -8.94 7.04
N SER A 76 13.66 -9.85 6.77
CA SER A 76 14.21 -10.09 5.42
C SER A 76 13.17 -10.66 4.46
N ASP A 77 12.45 -11.71 4.87
CA ASP A 77 11.40 -12.34 4.09
C ASP A 77 10.20 -11.41 3.87
N LEU A 78 9.81 -10.66 4.91
CA LEU A 78 8.73 -9.67 4.81
C LEU A 78 9.10 -8.54 3.85
N LEU A 79 10.34 -8.05 3.93
CA LEU A 79 10.83 -6.99 3.06
C LEU A 79 10.89 -7.46 1.60
N ARG A 80 11.40 -8.68 1.36
CA ARG A 80 11.36 -9.30 0.02
C ARG A 80 9.94 -9.36 -0.53
N THR A 81 8.99 -9.88 0.27
CA THR A 81 7.58 -10.01 -0.14
C THR A 81 6.97 -8.65 -0.52
N ARG A 82 7.29 -7.59 0.23
CA ARG A 82 6.80 -6.24 -0.08
C ARG A 82 7.45 -5.65 -1.32
N ARG A 83 8.74 -5.86 -1.53
CA ARG A 83 9.42 -5.44 -2.76
C ARG A 83 8.82 -6.10 -3.98
N GLU A 84 8.72 -7.43 -3.97
CA GLU A 84 8.08 -8.20 -5.04
C GLU A 84 6.65 -7.71 -5.29
N ALA A 85 5.93 -7.34 -4.23
CA ALA A 85 4.58 -6.79 -4.37
C ALA A 85 4.54 -5.40 -5.02
N LEU A 86 5.45 -4.50 -4.63
CA LEU A 86 5.57 -3.17 -5.23
C LEU A 86 5.96 -3.26 -6.71
N GLU A 87 6.96 -4.08 -7.03
CA GLU A 87 7.37 -4.37 -8.41
C GLU A 87 6.21 -4.91 -9.24
N ARG A 88 5.46 -5.87 -8.68
CA ARG A 88 4.31 -6.46 -9.37
C ARG A 88 3.20 -5.44 -9.62
N VAL A 89 2.91 -4.54 -8.67
CA VAL A 89 1.94 -3.46 -8.86
C VAL A 89 2.40 -2.54 -9.97
N SER A 90 3.63 -2.02 -9.93
CA SER A 90 4.15 -1.12 -10.96
C SER A 90 4.11 -1.76 -12.35
N ALA A 91 4.51 -3.03 -12.46
CA ALA A 91 4.52 -3.76 -13.72
C ALA A 91 3.12 -4.04 -14.31
N THR A 92 2.07 -4.05 -13.49
CA THR A 92 0.71 -4.42 -13.92
C THR A 92 -0.31 -3.29 -13.75
N ALA A 93 0.11 -2.09 -13.32
CA ALA A 93 -0.77 -0.95 -13.05
C ALA A 93 -1.64 -0.57 -14.27
N ASN A 94 -1.14 -0.80 -15.48
CA ASN A 94 -1.83 -0.52 -16.74
C ASN A 94 -2.64 -1.70 -17.29
N ASP A 95 -2.61 -2.85 -16.64
CA ASP A 95 -3.41 -3.99 -17.06
C ASP A 95 -4.90 -3.72 -16.79
N ALA A 96 -5.73 -4.02 -17.79
CA ALA A 96 -7.17 -3.89 -17.68
C ALA A 96 -7.79 -5.02 -16.85
N GLU A 97 -7.13 -6.19 -16.81
CA GLU A 97 -7.61 -7.39 -16.15
C GLU A 97 -6.46 -8.07 -15.38
N LEU A 98 -6.71 -8.40 -14.11
CA LEU A 98 -5.77 -9.08 -13.23
C LEU A 98 -6.31 -10.47 -12.87
N ASP A 99 -5.41 -11.43 -12.66
CA ASP A 99 -5.78 -12.67 -11.97
C ASP A 99 -5.84 -12.49 -10.45
N ARG A 100 -6.40 -13.49 -9.77
CA ARG A 100 -6.46 -13.56 -8.31
C ARG A 100 -5.12 -13.32 -7.64
N ALA A 101 -4.08 -14.06 -8.05
CA ALA A 101 -2.77 -13.99 -7.42
C ALA A 101 -2.17 -12.57 -7.55
N THR A 102 -2.29 -11.96 -8.72
CA THR A 102 -1.83 -10.59 -8.95
C THR A 102 -2.63 -9.59 -8.11
N LEU A 103 -3.95 -9.77 -7.99
CA LEU A 103 -4.78 -8.90 -7.16
C LEU A 103 -4.48 -9.06 -5.65
N GLU A 104 -4.15 -10.26 -5.19
CA GLU A 104 -3.67 -10.53 -3.83
C GLU A 104 -2.31 -9.84 -3.59
N THR A 105 -1.40 -9.90 -4.55
CA THR A 105 -0.13 -9.18 -4.48
C THR A 105 -0.34 -7.66 -4.46
N TRP A 106 -1.31 -7.14 -5.23
CA TRP A 106 -1.69 -5.71 -5.19
C TRP A 106 -2.11 -5.26 -3.79
N MET A 107 -2.87 -6.09 -3.06
CA MET A 107 -3.24 -5.79 -1.68
C MET A 107 -2.01 -5.53 -0.80
N ILE A 108 -0.97 -6.37 -0.94
CA ILE A 108 0.28 -6.25 -0.16
C ILE A 108 1.04 -4.97 -0.56
N GLY A 109 1.21 -4.73 -1.86
CA GLY A 109 1.95 -3.57 -2.38
C GLY A 109 1.28 -2.24 -2.00
N LEU A 110 -0.02 -2.11 -2.28
CA LEU A 110 -0.78 -0.89 -2.00
C LEU A 110 -0.91 -0.61 -0.50
N ASN A 111 -1.05 -1.66 0.32
CA ASN A 111 -1.02 -1.50 1.77
C ASN A 111 0.37 -1.05 2.26
N THR A 112 1.44 -1.53 1.64
CA THR A 112 2.80 -1.07 1.96
C THR A 112 2.97 0.42 1.68
N VAL A 113 2.54 0.90 0.51
CA VAL A 113 2.53 2.33 0.18
C VAL A 113 1.71 3.12 1.20
N ARG A 114 0.52 2.64 1.55
CA ARG A 114 -0.35 3.28 2.55
C ARG A 114 0.34 3.40 3.92
N LEU A 115 1.09 2.38 4.36
CA LEU A 115 1.82 2.42 5.63
C LEU A 115 2.95 3.46 5.60
N VAL A 116 3.70 3.55 4.49
CA VAL A 116 4.75 4.57 4.31
C VAL A 116 4.14 5.97 4.34
N LEU A 117 3.10 6.21 3.53
CA LEU A 117 2.39 7.50 3.50
C LEU A 117 1.79 7.85 4.86
N GLY A 118 1.19 6.89 5.55
CA GLY A 118 0.63 7.12 6.87
C GLY A 118 1.69 7.57 7.87
N THR A 119 2.90 7.00 7.82
CA THR A 119 4.02 7.43 8.66
C THR A 119 4.51 8.84 8.30
N ARG A 120 4.60 9.14 7.00
CA ARG A 120 4.99 10.47 6.49
C ARG A 120 4.04 11.56 6.97
N LEU A 121 2.74 11.29 6.88
CA LEU A 121 1.66 12.20 7.23
C LEU A 121 1.38 12.25 8.74
N ASP A 122 2.14 11.51 9.54
CA ASP A 122 1.94 11.34 10.98
C ASP A 122 0.48 11.03 11.35
N VAL A 123 -0.16 10.13 10.60
CA VAL A 123 -1.58 9.76 10.82
C VAL A 123 -1.73 9.20 12.24
N SER A 124 -2.65 9.79 13.01
CA SER A 124 -3.05 9.36 14.37
C SER A 124 -4.51 8.89 14.39
N GLU A 125 -4.97 8.42 15.56
CA GLU A 125 -6.38 8.05 15.78
C GLU A 125 -7.33 9.26 15.82
N ASP A 126 -6.79 10.49 15.88
CA ASP A 126 -7.57 11.73 15.99
C ASP A 126 -8.32 12.10 14.69
N GLY A 127 -8.11 11.32 13.64
CA GLY A 127 -8.82 11.43 12.36
C GLY A 127 -8.11 12.31 11.35
N PHE A 128 -8.84 12.70 10.30
CA PHE A 128 -8.31 13.50 9.21
C PHE A 128 -8.20 14.97 9.61
N PRO A 129 -7.05 15.64 9.37
CA PRO A 129 -6.95 17.07 9.57
C PRO A 129 -7.90 17.81 8.63
N GLN A 130 -8.42 18.95 9.08
CA GLN A 130 -9.10 19.88 8.19
C GLN A 130 -8.03 20.62 7.39
N LEU A 131 -7.88 20.25 6.12
CA LEU A 131 -6.93 20.85 5.20
C LEU A 131 -7.64 21.88 4.31
N GLU A 132 -6.97 23.00 4.07
CA GLU A 132 -7.43 24.00 3.09
C GLU A 132 -7.22 23.50 1.65
N PRO A 133 -7.98 23.99 0.66
CA PRO A 133 -7.88 23.53 -0.73
C PRO A 133 -6.50 23.71 -1.39
N ASP A 134 -5.68 24.65 -0.88
CA ASP A 134 -4.34 24.96 -1.35
C ASP A 134 -3.23 24.36 -0.48
N ASP A 135 -3.59 23.53 0.51
CA ASP A 135 -2.62 22.87 1.37
C ASP A 135 -1.71 21.92 0.55
N PRO A 136 -0.38 22.06 0.65
CA PRO A 136 0.56 21.24 -0.12
C PRO A 136 0.50 19.74 0.23
N GLU A 137 -0.03 19.34 1.38
CA GLU A 137 -0.18 17.95 1.80
C GLU A 137 -1.51 17.32 1.39
N LEU A 138 -2.47 18.13 0.92
CA LEU A 138 -3.79 17.66 0.48
C LEU A 138 -3.71 16.49 -0.53
N PRO A 139 -2.82 16.48 -1.54
CA PRO A 139 -2.70 15.35 -2.47
C PRO A 139 -2.23 14.07 -1.78
N ALA A 140 -1.31 14.17 -0.81
CA ALA A 140 -0.79 13.02 -0.08
C ALA A 140 -1.87 12.41 0.83
N TRP A 141 -2.64 13.26 1.52
CA TRP A 141 -3.79 12.82 2.32
C TRP A 141 -4.88 12.18 1.46
N ALA A 142 -5.23 12.77 0.31
CA ALA A 142 -6.20 12.21 -0.63
C ALA A 142 -5.75 10.84 -1.17
N LEU A 143 -4.46 10.68 -1.47
CA LEU A 143 -3.90 9.40 -1.89
C LEU A 143 -3.95 8.37 -0.76
N TYR A 144 -3.60 8.74 0.47
CA TYR A 144 -3.69 7.86 1.64
C TYR A 144 -5.13 7.36 1.87
N GLU A 145 -6.12 8.24 1.77
CA GLU A 145 -7.55 7.86 1.85
C GLU A 145 -7.95 6.91 0.73
N PHE A 146 -7.61 7.28 -0.51
CA PHE A 146 -7.91 6.48 -1.69
C PHE A 146 -7.34 5.06 -1.55
N LEU A 147 -6.07 4.92 -1.16
CA LEU A 147 -5.41 3.62 -0.98
C LEU A 147 -6.11 2.79 0.11
N GLY A 148 -6.52 3.41 1.22
CA GLY A 148 -7.27 2.73 2.27
C GLY A 148 -8.59 2.15 1.76
N VAL A 149 -9.36 2.95 1.03
CA VAL A 149 -10.61 2.53 0.41
C VAL A 149 -10.38 1.45 -0.66
N PHE A 150 -9.36 1.63 -1.49
CA PHE A 150 -9.06 0.70 -2.59
C PHE A 150 -8.58 -0.66 -2.08
N VAL A 151 -7.72 -0.71 -1.06
CA VAL A 151 -7.32 -1.96 -0.41
C VAL A 151 -8.54 -2.68 0.18
N GLY A 152 -9.46 -1.95 0.81
CA GLY A 152 -10.74 -2.52 1.28
C GLY A 152 -11.56 -3.15 0.14
N MET A 153 -11.62 -2.50 -1.03
CA MET A 153 -12.29 -3.05 -2.21
C MET A 153 -11.61 -4.29 -2.75
N VAL A 154 -10.27 -4.35 -2.73
CA VAL A 154 -9.51 -5.54 -3.11
C VAL A 154 -9.86 -6.70 -2.18
N VAL A 155 -9.89 -6.47 -0.86
CA VAL A 155 -10.29 -7.48 0.13
C VAL A 155 -11.71 -7.99 -0.13
N ASP A 156 -12.68 -7.10 -0.30
CA ASP A 156 -14.07 -7.46 -0.62
C ASP A 156 -14.16 -8.25 -1.94
N ALA A 157 -13.40 -7.80 -2.94
CA ALA A 157 -13.28 -8.45 -4.23
C ALA A 157 -12.49 -9.76 -4.17
N LEU A 158 -11.79 -10.11 -3.11
CA LEU A 158 -11.17 -11.43 -2.94
C LEU A 158 -12.02 -12.35 -2.05
N ALA A 159 -12.72 -11.81 -1.05
CA ALA A 159 -13.51 -12.54 -0.06
C ALA A 159 -14.81 -13.16 -0.61
N ARG A 160 -15.49 -12.50 -1.57
CA ARG A 160 -16.72 -13.01 -2.23
C ARG A 160 -16.48 -14.20 -3.18
N THR A 161 -15.47 -15.03 -2.91
CA THR A 161 -15.10 -16.23 -3.69
C THR A 161 -15.48 -17.53 -2.97
N SER A 162 -16.32 -17.46 -1.94
CA SER A 162 -16.93 -18.63 -1.29
C SER A 162 -18.28 -18.96 -1.90
#